data_AF-A0A1G6DEM4-F1
#
_entry.id   AF-A0A1G6DEM4-F1
#
_cell.length_a   1.000
_cell.length_b   1.000
_cell.length_c   1.000
_cell.angle_alpha   90.00
_cell.angle_beta   90.00
_cell.angle_gamma   90.00
#
_symmetry.space_group_name_H-M   'P 1'
#
loop_
_entity.id
_entity.type
_entity.pdbx_description
1 polymer ?
#
loop_
_entity_poly.entity_id
_entity_poly.type
_entity_poly.pdbx_seq_one_letter_code
_entity_poly.pdbx_strand_id
1 'polypeptide(L)'
;MEKEVQNNTLLKAKGIGSVKIADDVVAKIAALAALEIDGVSEMAGGYTSENIDKAGPKNIQKSSKIFLNEGKVRVDMSILMDYSYNIPATSKQVQDKVKSSIESMTGLSVTDVNVRIAGIKMPD
;
A
#
# COMPACT_ATOMS: atom_id res chain seq x y z
N MET A 1 -28.92 -11.67 -10.05
CA MET A 1 -27.68 -10.87 -10.14
C MET A 1 -26.61 -11.64 -9.40
N GLU A 2 -25.96 -12.55 -10.11
CA GLU A 2 -24.80 -13.27 -9.60
C GLU A 2 -23.65 -12.26 -9.49
N LYS A 3 -23.10 -12.11 -8.29
CA LYS A 3 -21.92 -11.27 -8.08
C LYS A 3 -20.73 -12.00 -8.69
N GLU A 4 -20.20 -11.47 -9.80
CA GLU A 4 -18.93 -11.91 -10.37
C GLU A 4 -17.85 -11.85 -9.28
N VAL A 5 -17.22 -13.00 -9.07
CA VAL A 5 -16.18 -13.20 -8.07
C VAL A 5 -14.93 -12.44 -8.49
N GLN A 6 -14.50 -11.52 -7.63
CA GLN A 6 -13.29 -10.72 -7.75
C GLN A 6 -12.06 -11.61 -8.05
N ASN A 7 -11.44 -11.40 -9.22
CA ASN A 7 -10.29 -12.15 -9.69
C ASN A 7 -9.03 -11.80 -8.89
N ASN A 8 -8.79 -12.50 -7.78
CA ASN A 8 -7.52 -12.41 -7.05
C ASN A 8 -6.41 -13.13 -7.84
N THR A 9 -5.33 -12.42 -8.12
CA THR A 9 -4.23 -12.81 -9.01
C THR A 9 -3.68 -14.22 -8.72
N LEU A 10 -3.55 -15.02 -9.79
CA LEU A 10 -2.96 -16.35 -9.78
C LEU A 10 -1.46 -16.27 -10.12
N LEU A 11 -0.58 -16.55 -9.17
CA LEU A 11 0.78 -17.00 -9.51
C LEU A 11 0.68 -18.49 -9.87
N LYS A 12 0.65 -18.81 -11.17
CA LYS A 12 0.66 -20.21 -11.64
C LYS A 12 2.06 -20.80 -11.47
N ALA A 13 2.33 -21.43 -10.33
CA ALA A 13 3.46 -22.34 -10.18
C ALA A 13 3.16 -23.62 -10.95
N LYS A 14 3.82 -23.85 -12.10
CA LYS A 14 3.64 -25.07 -12.91
C LYS A 14 3.91 -26.31 -12.06
N GLY A 15 2.86 -27.06 -11.74
CA GLY A 15 2.92 -28.40 -11.14
C GLY A 15 2.52 -28.51 -9.65
N ILE A 16 2.47 -27.41 -8.88
CA ILE A 16 2.28 -27.46 -7.40
C ILE A 16 0.98 -26.72 -6.95
N GLY A 17 0.21 -26.15 -7.87
CA GLY A 17 -1.09 -25.51 -7.58
C GLY A 17 -1.11 -24.01 -7.89
N SER A 18 -2.00 -23.26 -7.24
CA SER A 18 -2.16 -21.81 -7.43
C SER A 18 -1.98 -21.05 -6.12
N VAL A 19 -1.18 -19.99 -6.15
CA VAL A 19 -1.09 -19.02 -5.04
C VAL A 19 -2.01 -17.85 -5.34
N LYS A 20 -2.81 -17.44 -4.35
CA LYS A 20 -3.65 -16.25 -4.39
C LYS A 20 -3.21 -15.31 -3.27
N ILE A 21 -2.97 -14.05 -3.62
CA ILE A 21 -2.65 -13.00 -2.65
C ILE A 21 -3.91 -12.18 -2.44
N ALA A 22 -4.26 -11.92 -1.18
CA ALA A 22 -5.42 -11.12 -0.84
C ALA A 22 -5.08 -9.61 -0.86
N ASP A 23 -6.06 -8.79 -1.21
CA ASP A 23 -5.91 -7.34 -1.37
C ASP A 23 -5.40 -6.66 -0.09
N ASP A 24 -5.80 -7.17 1.07
CA ASP A 24 -5.38 -6.68 2.39
C ASP A 24 -3.89 -6.96 2.69
N VAL A 25 -3.34 -8.04 2.14
CA VAL A 25 -1.90 -8.34 2.23
C VAL A 25 -1.10 -7.32 1.39
N VAL A 26 -1.57 -7.02 0.16
CA VAL A 26 -0.93 -6.00 -0.69
C VAL A 26 -1.03 -4.61 -0.06
N ALA A 27 -2.18 -4.28 0.54
CA ALA A 27 -2.37 -3.04 1.27
C ALA A 27 -1.40 -2.90 2.46
N LYS A 28 -1.20 -3.98 3.22
CA LYS A 28 -0.21 -4.01 4.31
C LYS A 28 1.22 -3.77 3.83
N ILE A 29 1.64 -4.44 2.75
CA ILE A 29 2.97 -4.24 2.16
C ILE A 29 3.15 -2.76 1.75
N ALA A 30 2.15 -2.19 1.07
CA ALA A 30 2.18 -0.80 0.63
C ALA A 30 2.30 0.18 1.81
N ALA A 31 1.48 -0.01 2.84
CA ALA A 31 1.46 0.87 4.00
C ALA A 31 2.77 0.79 4.81
N LEU A 32 3.30 -0.40 5.04
CA LEU A 32 4.60 -0.57 5.69
C LEU A 32 5.72 0.08 4.87
N ALA A 33 5.73 -0.15 3.56
CA ALA A 33 6.73 0.44 2.67
C ALA A 33 6.69 1.97 2.68
N ALA A 34 5.51 2.59 2.77
CA ALA A 34 5.36 4.04 2.88
C ALA A 34 5.87 4.56 4.24
N LEU A 35 5.62 3.84 5.32
CA LEU A 35 6.06 4.20 6.68
C LEU A 35 7.57 4.06 6.90
N GLU A 36 8.28 3.34 6.03
CA GLU A 36 9.76 3.26 6.06
C GLU A 36 10.45 4.50 5.46
N ILE A 37 9.70 5.42 4.84
CA ILE A 37 10.28 6.61 4.21
C ILE A 37 10.37 7.75 5.20
N ASP A 38 11.57 8.34 5.32
CA ASP A 38 11.82 9.51 6.15
C ASP A 38 10.89 10.68 5.73
N GLY A 39 10.19 11.25 6.70
CA GLY A 39 9.21 12.31 6.50
C GLY A 39 7.78 11.84 6.36
N VAL A 40 7.52 10.52 6.41
CA VAL A 40 6.18 9.97 6.57
C VAL A 40 5.95 9.67 8.06
N SER A 41 5.07 10.42 8.72
CA SER A 41 4.79 10.25 10.14
C SER A 41 3.90 9.02 10.38
N GLU A 42 2.80 8.96 9.65
CA GLU A 42 1.76 7.94 9.81
C GLU A 42 0.87 7.85 8.57
N MET A 43 0.20 6.72 8.39
CA MET A 43 -0.88 6.57 7.43
C MET A 43 -2.16 7.23 7.97
N ALA A 44 -3.01 7.73 7.08
CA ALA A 44 -4.29 8.34 7.46
C ALA A 44 -5.12 7.37 8.33
N GLY A 45 -5.61 7.85 9.47
CA GLY A 45 -6.26 7.02 10.49
C GLY A 45 -5.37 6.67 11.69
N GLY A 46 -4.17 7.25 11.78
CA GLY A 46 -3.29 7.15 12.95
C GLY A 46 -2.45 5.87 12.99
N TYR A 47 -2.13 5.32 11.82
CA TYR A 47 -1.38 4.06 11.75
C TYR A 47 0.11 4.30 11.51
N THR A 48 0.93 3.83 12.43
CA THR A 48 2.39 3.86 12.39
C THR A 48 2.94 2.46 12.13
N SER A 49 4.24 2.36 11.84
CA SER A 49 4.93 1.09 11.64
C SER A 49 4.79 0.13 12.84
N GLU A 50 4.65 0.68 14.05
CA GLU A 50 4.53 -0.10 15.30
C GLU A 50 3.11 -0.66 15.55
N ASN A 51 2.08 0.02 15.04
CA ASN A 51 0.68 -0.31 15.36
C ASN A 51 -0.09 -0.92 14.18
N ILE A 52 0.48 -0.88 12.97
CA ILE A 52 -0.17 -1.37 11.75
C ILE A 52 -0.44 -2.87 11.79
N ASP A 53 0.37 -3.64 12.50
CA ASP A 53 0.13 -5.08 12.72
C ASP A 53 -1.12 -5.35 13.55
N LYS A 54 -1.46 -4.41 14.46
CA LYS A 54 -2.67 -4.45 15.28
C LYS A 54 -3.88 -3.86 14.54
N ALA A 55 -3.66 -3.20 13.41
CA ALA A 55 -4.74 -2.65 12.60
C ALA A 55 -5.45 -3.76 11.83
N GLY A 56 -6.76 -3.88 12.04
CA GLY A 56 -7.60 -4.82 11.29
C GLY A 56 -7.63 -4.49 9.78
N PRO A 57 -7.90 -5.48 8.91
CA PRO A 57 -7.89 -5.30 7.45
C PRO A 57 -8.76 -4.15 6.96
N LYS A 58 -9.95 -3.97 7.56
CA LYS A 58 -10.90 -2.89 7.22
C LYS A 58 -10.36 -1.49 7.51
N ASN A 59 -9.42 -1.36 8.44
CA ASN A 59 -8.88 -0.07 8.85
C ASN A 59 -7.72 0.35 7.95
N ILE A 60 -6.84 -0.60 7.60
CA ILE A 60 -5.76 -0.39 6.62
C ILE A 60 -6.35 -0.06 5.24
N GLN A 61 -7.47 -0.67 4.86
CA GLN A 61 -8.18 -0.35 3.62
C GLN A 61 -8.76 1.07 3.56
N LYS A 62 -8.96 1.74 4.71
CA LYS A 62 -9.41 3.14 4.73
C LYS A 62 -8.27 4.11 4.38
N SER A 63 -7.03 3.75 4.72
CA SER A 63 -5.85 4.55 4.46
C SER A 63 -5.19 4.22 3.12
N SER A 64 -5.34 2.97 2.67
CA SER A 64 -4.76 2.46 1.42
C SER A 64 -5.75 1.56 0.68
N LYS A 65 -6.22 2.00 -0.48
CA LYS A 65 -7.11 1.25 -1.35
C LYS A 65 -6.32 0.62 -2.48
N ILE A 66 -6.47 -0.70 -2.63
CA ILE A 66 -5.79 -1.47 -3.66
C ILE A 66 -6.80 -1.88 -4.72
N PHE A 67 -6.43 -1.71 -5.98
CA PHE A 67 -7.17 -2.23 -7.12
C PHE A 67 -6.28 -3.24 -7.83
N LEU A 68 -6.65 -4.52 -7.75
CA LEU A 68 -6.01 -5.58 -8.49
C LEU A 68 -6.82 -5.92 -9.73
N ASN A 69 -6.14 -5.99 -10.87
CA ASN A 69 -6.73 -6.47 -12.11
C ASN A 69 -5.67 -7.21 -12.94
N GLU A 70 -5.88 -8.49 -13.24
CA GLU A 70 -5.01 -9.29 -14.11
C GLU A 70 -3.50 -9.20 -13.77
N GLY A 71 -3.17 -9.21 -12.47
CA GLY A 71 -1.78 -9.09 -12.01
C GLY A 71 -1.19 -7.68 -12.05
N LYS A 72 -1.97 -6.69 -12.48
CA LYS A 72 -1.67 -5.26 -12.32
C LYS A 72 -2.25 -4.74 -11.01
N VAL A 73 -1.52 -3.84 -10.39
CA VAL A 73 -1.87 -3.23 -9.10
C VAL A 73 -1.86 -1.72 -9.24
N ARG A 74 -2.96 -1.09 -8.84
CA ARG A 74 -3.02 0.34 -8.52
C ARG A 74 -3.17 0.51 -7.01
N VAL A 75 -2.40 1.44 -6.47
CA VAL A 75 -2.38 1.78 -5.05
C VAL A 75 -2.84 3.23 -4.88
N ASP A 76 -3.89 3.46 -4.12
CA ASP A 76 -4.29 4.79 -3.66
C ASP A 76 -4.07 4.86 -2.16
N MET A 77 -3.18 5.72 -1.67
CA MET A 77 -2.87 5.83 -0.26
C MET A 77 -2.92 7.26 0.26
N SER A 78 -3.24 7.40 1.54
CA SER A 78 -3.27 8.67 2.25
C SER A 78 -2.30 8.65 3.43
N ILE A 79 -1.42 9.64 3.48
CA ILE A 79 -0.34 9.75 4.49
C ILE A 79 -0.38 11.10 5.20
N LEU A 80 0.10 11.14 6.44
CA LEU A 80 0.54 12.35 7.12
C LEU A 80 2.05 12.44 7.01
N MET A 81 2.53 13.65 6.70
CA MET A 81 3.95 13.93 6.59
C MET A 81 4.46 14.73 7.78
N ASP A 82 5.73 14.54 8.14
CA ASP A 82 6.38 15.38 9.13
C ASP A 82 6.61 16.79 8.57
N TYR A 83 6.48 17.78 9.44
CA TYR A 83 6.89 19.14 9.13
C TYR A 83 8.38 19.20 8.74
N SER A 84 8.74 20.15 7.88
CA SER A 84 10.10 20.35 7.31
C SER A 84 10.50 19.40 6.17
N TYR A 85 9.68 18.43 5.78
CA TYR A 85 9.95 17.59 4.62
C TYR A 85 9.35 18.16 3.33
N ASN A 86 10.03 17.93 2.20
CA ASN A 86 9.56 18.36 0.89
C ASN A 86 8.49 17.40 0.36
N ILE A 87 7.24 17.86 0.30
CA ILE A 87 6.09 17.04 -0.11
C ILE A 87 6.32 16.32 -1.44
N PRO A 88 6.65 17.00 -2.57
CA PRO A 88 6.89 16.31 -3.84
C PRO A 88 8.03 15.27 -3.79
N ALA A 89 9.16 15.61 -3.16
CA ALA A 89 10.31 14.73 -3.11
C ALA A 89 10.05 13.47 -2.26
N THR A 90 9.50 13.64 -1.05
CA THR A 90 9.13 12.52 -0.18
C THR A 90 8.02 11.68 -0.80
N SER A 91 7.02 12.31 -1.44
CA SER A 91 5.95 11.56 -2.14
C SER A 91 6.52 10.68 -3.24
N LYS A 92 7.51 11.17 -3.99
CA LYS A 92 8.20 10.37 -5.01
C LYS A 92 8.94 9.18 -4.40
N GLN A 93 9.64 9.39 -3.28
CA GLN A 93 10.30 8.31 -2.55
C GLN A 93 9.31 7.25 -2.08
N VAL A 94 8.14 7.66 -1.55
CA VAL A 94 7.04 6.75 -1.20
C VAL A 94 6.58 5.96 -2.42
N GLN A 95 6.34 6.61 -3.56
CA GLN A 95 5.92 5.94 -4.78
C GLN A 95 6.92 4.88 -5.23
N ASP A 96 8.20 5.23 -5.29
CA ASP A 96 9.28 4.33 -5.73
C ASP A 96 9.42 3.13 -4.77
N LYS A 97 9.38 3.38 -3.45
CA LYS A 97 9.49 2.36 -2.42
C LYS A 97 8.30 1.41 -2.41
N VAL A 98 7.08 1.94 -2.44
CA VAL A 98 5.83 1.14 -2.46
C VAL A 98 5.79 0.25 -3.69
N LYS A 99 6.11 0.82 -4.86
CA LYS A 99 6.20 0.06 -6.11
C LYS A 99 7.20 -1.08 -5.98
N SER A 100 8.44 -0.77 -5.61
CA SER A 100 9.50 -1.77 -5.52
C SER A 100 9.15 -2.88 -4.53
N SER A 101 8.57 -2.56 -3.38
CA SER A 101 8.21 -3.56 -2.36
C SER A 101 7.11 -4.50 -2.84
N ILE A 102 6.04 -3.97 -3.44
CA ILE A 102 4.94 -4.80 -3.97
C ILE A 102 5.47 -5.72 -5.08
N GLU A 103 6.17 -5.18 -6.08
CA GLU A 103 6.65 -5.96 -7.22
C GLU A 103 7.63 -7.06 -6.75
N SER A 104 8.55 -6.73 -5.84
CA SER A 104 9.57 -7.67 -5.35
C SER A 104 8.98 -8.79 -4.48
N MET A 105 7.99 -8.49 -3.63
CA MET A 105 7.44 -9.47 -2.71
C MET A 105 6.34 -10.34 -3.33
N THR A 106 5.59 -9.79 -4.28
CA THR A 106 4.36 -10.44 -4.81
C THR A 106 4.48 -10.87 -6.26
N GLY A 107 5.48 -10.37 -7.01
CA GLY A 107 5.61 -10.61 -8.45
C GLY A 107 4.50 -9.94 -9.28
N LEU A 108 3.68 -9.08 -8.68
CA LEU A 108 2.68 -8.29 -9.37
C LEU A 108 3.33 -7.09 -10.06
N SER A 109 2.64 -6.49 -11.04
CA SER A 109 3.12 -5.27 -11.71
C SER A 109 2.36 -4.05 -11.20
N VAL A 110 3.05 -3.03 -10.69
CA VAL A 110 2.39 -1.82 -10.17
C VAL A 110 2.29 -0.79 -11.29
N THR A 111 1.06 -0.38 -11.62
CA THR A 111 0.81 0.62 -12.67
C THR A 111 0.91 2.04 -12.13
N ASP A 112 0.23 2.29 -11.00
CA ASP A 112 0.09 3.61 -10.42
C ASP A 112 0.19 3.53 -8.89
N VAL A 113 0.91 4.49 -8.30
CA VAL A 113 0.91 4.75 -6.85
C VAL A 113 0.48 6.20 -6.63
N ASN A 114 -0.74 6.39 -6.18
CA ASN A 114 -1.33 7.69 -5.90
C ASN A 114 -1.18 7.99 -4.41
N VAL A 115 -0.44 9.07 -4.10
CA VAL A 115 -0.19 9.50 -2.72
C VAL A 115 -1.00 10.77 -2.46
N ARG A 116 -1.90 10.70 -1.47
CA ARG A 116 -2.65 11.84 -0.94
C ARG A 116 -2.03 12.28 0.37
N ILE A 117 -1.71 13.57 0.48
CA ILE A 117 -1.29 14.15 1.77
C ILE A 117 -2.56 14.51 2.56
N ALA A 118 -2.81 13.77 3.64
CA ALA A 118 -3.95 13.97 4.52
C ALA A 118 -3.69 15.04 5.59
N GLY A 119 -2.43 15.32 5.91
CA GLY A 119 -2.05 16.36 6.87
C GLY A 119 -0.55 16.47 7.04
N ILE A 120 -0.14 17.45 7.85
CA ILE A 120 1.24 17.66 8.28
C ILE A 120 1.28 17.51 9.81
N LYS A 121 2.15 16.65 10.32
CA LYS A 121 2.44 16.53 11.74
C LYS A 121 3.40 17.65 12.14
N MET A 122 2.93 18.54 13.01
CA MET A 122 3.77 19.59 13.58
C MET A 122 4.73 18.97 14.62
N PRO A 123 5.95 19.51 14.73
CA PRO A 123 6.85 19.14 15.82
C PRO A 123 6.25 19.63 17.15
N ASP A 124 6.49 18.87 18.23
CA ASP A 124 6.12 19.26 19.59
C ASP A 124 6.93 20.48 20.09
#